data_AF-A0A8T6VFF6-F1
#
_entry.id   AF-A0A8T6VFF6-F1
#
_cell.length_a   1.000
_cell.length_b   1.000
_cell.length_c   1.000
_cell.angle_alpha   90.00
_cell.angle_beta   90.00
_cell.angle_gamma   90.00
#
_symmetry.space_group_name_H-M   'P 1'
#
loop_
_entity.id
_entity.type
_entity.pdbx_description
1 polymer ?
#
loop_
_entity_poly.entity_id
_entity_poly.type
_entity_poly.pdbx_seq_one_letter_code
_entity_poly.pdbx_strand_id
1 'polypeptide(L)'
;MKSDKGEAEKSATKRALALRRLLKGKKPKFRRQESWRYKRVSEVWRKPTGIDSKMRRKKKGWPKSAEVGYRGPRAARGLHPSGYVEVLIRTVDDVDQVEPETQAIRIAHTVGARKRIEIMARARESQVHILNPREVEKPLAEEEAEAEETTNETEEAQEEKE
;
A
#
# COMPACT_ATOMS: atom_id res chain seq x y z
N MET A 1 -12.34 -29.63 -3.96
CA MET A 1 -10.87 -29.79 -4.02
C MET A 1 -10.08 -28.51 -4.33
N LYS A 2 -10.63 -27.49 -5.03
CA LYS A 2 -9.92 -26.20 -5.29
C LYS A 2 -9.94 -25.22 -4.09
N SER A 3 -10.98 -25.26 -3.26
CA SER A 3 -11.16 -24.38 -2.08
C SER A 3 -10.09 -24.58 -1.00
N ASP A 4 -9.77 -25.84 -0.68
CA ASP A 4 -8.84 -26.22 0.39
C ASP A 4 -7.38 -25.78 0.11
N LYS A 5 -6.98 -25.74 -1.17
CA LYS A 5 -5.65 -25.25 -1.57
C LYS A 5 -5.48 -23.75 -1.34
N GLY A 6 -6.51 -22.95 -1.60
CA GLY A 6 -6.46 -21.50 -1.41
C GLY A 6 -6.32 -21.10 0.06
N GLU A 7 -6.96 -21.84 0.97
CA GLU A 7 -6.87 -21.58 2.40
C GLU A 7 -5.49 -21.96 2.97
N ALA A 8 -4.92 -23.07 2.51
CA ALA A 8 -3.55 -23.46 2.83
C ALA A 8 -2.52 -22.41 2.38
N GLU A 9 -2.69 -21.83 1.18
CA GLU A 9 -1.83 -20.75 0.68
C GLU A 9 -1.96 -19.46 1.51
N LYS A 10 -3.19 -19.07 1.87
CA LYS A 10 -3.45 -17.92 2.77
C LYS A 10 -2.80 -18.12 4.15
N SER A 11 -2.80 -19.34 4.68
CA SER A 11 -2.10 -19.68 5.93
C SER A 11 -0.58 -19.58 5.80
N ALA A 12 -0.01 -20.10 4.70
CA ALA A 12 1.43 -20.04 4.43
C ALA A 12 1.93 -18.60 4.23
N THR A 13 1.19 -17.75 3.52
CA THR A 13 1.52 -16.34 3.34
C THR A 13 1.46 -15.58 4.67
N LYS A 14 0.46 -15.84 5.52
CA LYS A 14 0.37 -15.25 6.86
C LYS A 14 1.58 -15.60 7.73
N ARG A 15 2.02 -16.86 7.72
CA ARG A 15 3.25 -17.28 8.42
C ARG A 15 4.48 -16.58 7.86
N ALA A 16 4.59 -16.48 6.53
CA ALA A 16 5.70 -15.80 5.88
C ALA A 16 5.74 -14.29 6.19
N LEU A 17 4.58 -13.63 6.33
CA LEU A 17 4.46 -12.23 6.73
C LEU A 17 4.88 -12.02 8.19
N ALA A 18 4.50 -12.92 9.09
CA ALA A 18 4.94 -12.89 10.48
C ALA A 18 6.47 -13.04 10.58
N LEU A 19 7.04 -14.02 9.87
CA LEU A 19 8.49 -14.20 9.77
C LEU A 19 9.19 -12.96 9.18
N ARG A 20 8.60 -12.35 8.14
CA ARG A 20 9.12 -11.10 7.56
C ARG A 20 9.16 -9.98 8.59
N ARG A 21 8.12 -9.81 9.41
CA ARG A 21 8.06 -8.79 10.47
C ARG A 21 9.17 -9.02 11.51
N LEU A 22 9.34 -10.27 11.96
CA LEU A 22 10.40 -10.64 12.91
C LEU A 22 11.80 -10.36 12.34
N LEU A 23 12.06 -10.78 11.10
CA LEU A 23 13.34 -10.55 10.43
C LEU A 23 13.59 -9.06 10.16
N LYS A 24 12.56 -8.28 9.83
CA LYS A 24 12.65 -6.82 9.63
C LYS A 24 13.10 -6.11 10.90
N GLY A 25 12.64 -6.55 12.09
CA GLY A 25 13.09 -6.00 13.37
C GLY A 25 14.59 -6.24 13.65
N LYS A 26 15.14 -7.36 13.18
CA LYS A 26 16.58 -7.69 13.31
C LYS A 26 17.44 -7.04 12.21
N LYS A 27 16.82 -6.52 11.15
CA LYS A 27 17.50 -5.99 9.97
C LYS A 27 18.07 -4.59 10.29
N PRO A 28 19.37 -4.34 10.04
CA PRO A 28 19.95 -3.03 10.23
C PRO A 28 19.38 -2.04 9.19
N LYS A 29 19.45 -0.73 9.49
CA LYS A 29 18.96 0.34 8.59
C LYS A 29 19.78 0.52 7.31
N PHE A 30 20.93 -0.16 7.18
CA PHE A 30 21.88 -0.02 6.06
C PHE A 30 22.25 1.43 5.76
N ARG A 31 22.88 2.08 6.74
CA ARG A 31 23.41 3.44 6.61
C ARG A 31 24.71 3.43 5.80
N ARG A 32 24.97 4.49 5.05
CA ARG A 32 26.29 4.74 4.46
C ARG A 32 27.35 4.91 5.55
N GLN A 33 28.58 4.49 5.26
CA GLN A 33 29.72 4.75 6.14
C GLN A 33 29.85 6.24 6.43
N GLU A 34 30.00 6.60 7.72
CA GLU A 34 30.24 7.96 8.20
C GLU A 34 29.13 8.98 7.89
N SER A 35 27.94 8.53 7.49
CA SER A 35 26.79 9.43 7.27
C SER A 35 26.35 10.18 8.53
N TRP A 36 26.62 9.62 9.71
CA TRP A 36 26.35 10.27 11.00
C TRP A 36 27.42 11.29 11.40
N ARG A 37 28.61 11.25 10.78
CA ARG A 37 29.74 12.14 11.10
C ARG A 37 29.71 13.41 10.24
N TYR A 38 29.30 13.31 8.98
CA TYR A 38 29.37 14.40 8.02
C TYR A 38 28.01 14.73 7.39
N LYS A 39 27.55 15.98 7.52
CA LYS A 39 26.29 16.46 6.91
C LYS A 39 26.24 16.28 5.38
N ARG A 40 27.39 16.42 4.71
CA ARG A 40 27.53 16.21 3.24
C ARG A 40 27.34 14.75 2.80
N VAL A 41 27.39 13.80 3.74
CA VAL A 41 27.27 12.36 3.44
C VAL A 41 25.87 11.91 3.83
N SER A 42 25.01 11.72 2.83
CA SER A 42 23.66 11.23 3.06
C SER A 42 23.63 9.80 3.61
N GLU A 43 22.53 9.45 4.30
CA GLU A 43 22.33 8.11 4.89
C GLU A 43 22.11 7.01 3.84
N VAL A 44 21.95 7.37 2.56
CA VAL A 44 21.70 6.45 1.44
C VAL A 44 22.83 5.44 1.30
N TRP A 45 22.51 4.14 1.43
CA TRP A 45 23.46 3.04 1.32
C TRP A 45 24.37 3.16 0.08
N ARG A 46 25.68 3.04 0.30
CA ARG A 46 26.70 2.88 -0.74
C ARG A 46 27.67 1.80 -0.30
N LYS A 47 28.10 0.94 -1.24
CA LYS A 47 29.07 -0.11 -0.96
C LYS A 47 30.39 0.53 -0.49
N PRO A 48 30.93 0.19 0.69
CA PRO A 48 32.21 0.72 1.14
C PRO A 48 33.35 0.10 0.31
N THR A 49 34.15 0.95 -0.33
CA THR A 49 35.21 0.52 -1.28
C THR A 49 36.61 0.59 -0.68
N GLY A 50 36.89 1.59 0.17
CA GLY A 50 38.24 1.87 0.69
C GLY A 50 38.87 0.70 1.44
N ILE A 51 40.19 0.51 1.27
CA ILE A 51 40.92 -0.65 1.77
C ILE A 51 40.84 -0.74 3.30
N ASP A 52 41.00 0.40 3.97
CA ASP A 52 40.98 0.54 5.43
C ASP A 52 39.58 0.70 6.04
N SER A 53 38.53 0.72 5.21
CA SER A 53 37.16 0.86 5.69
C SER A 53 36.83 -0.25 6.68
N LYS A 54 36.56 0.15 7.92
CA LYS A 54 36.17 -0.78 8.99
C LYS A 54 34.83 -1.45 8.70
N MET A 55 33.96 -0.75 7.97
CA MET A 55 32.69 -1.25 7.48
C MET A 55 32.86 -2.30 6.37
N ARG A 56 33.79 -2.06 5.41
CA ARG A 56 34.19 -3.06 4.39
C ARG A 56 34.76 -4.32 5.05
N ARG A 57 35.62 -4.14 6.05
CA ARG A 57 36.21 -5.22 6.87
C ARG A 57 35.24 -5.83 7.89
N LYS A 58 33.98 -5.37 7.94
CA LYS A 58 32.91 -5.84 8.85
C LYS A 58 33.30 -5.85 10.35
N LYS A 59 34.08 -4.85 10.79
CA LYS A 59 34.50 -4.73 12.20
C LYS A 59 33.29 -4.46 13.10
N LYS A 60 33.20 -5.17 14.25
CA LYS A 60 32.17 -4.95 15.27
C LYS A 60 32.15 -3.47 15.71
N GLY A 61 30.96 -2.91 15.90
CA GLY A 61 30.74 -1.51 16.25
C GLY A 61 30.50 -0.58 15.05
N TRP A 62 30.86 -0.99 13.83
CA TRP A 62 30.51 -0.26 12.61
C TRP A 62 29.18 -0.75 12.03
N PRO A 63 28.45 0.09 11.27
CA PRO A 63 27.21 -0.34 10.63
C PRO A 63 27.42 -1.58 9.76
N LYS A 64 26.43 -2.48 9.78
CA LYS A 64 26.48 -3.73 9.01
C LYS A 64 26.38 -3.44 7.51
N SER A 65 27.12 -4.24 6.72
CA SER A 65 27.05 -4.16 5.26
C SER A 65 25.86 -4.93 4.69
N ALA A 66 25.30 -4.43 3.58
CA ALA A 66 24.22 -5.10 2.87
C ALA A 66 24.71 -6.41 2.23
N GLU A 67 23.99 -7.50 2.51
CA GLU A 67 24.31 -8.86 2.06
C GLU A 67 23.03 -9.62 1.72
N VAL A 68 23.16 -10.68 0.89
CA VAL A 68 22.02 -11.51 0.45
C VAL A 68 21.31 -12.18 1.65
N GLY A 69 22.04 -12.49 2.73
CA GLY A 69 21.47 -13.10 3.94
C GLY A 69 20.44 -12.26 4.68
N TYR A 70 20.37 -10.94 4.45
CA TYR A 70 19.34 -10.07 5.04
C TYR A 70 18.02 -10.04 4.26
N ARG A 71 17.89 -10.90 3.24
CA ARG A 71 16.69 -11.00 2.41
C ARG A 71 15.57 -11.71 3.20
N GLY A 72 14.34 -11.19 3.09
CA GLY A 72 13.17 -11.81 3.70
C GLY A 72 12.62 -12.99 2.90
N PRO A 73 11.63 -13.72 3.46
CA PRO A 73 10.98 -14.86 2.82
C PRO A 73 10.48 -14.49 1.41
N ARG A 74 10.65 -15.40 0.44
CA ARG A 74 10.28 -15.15 -0.96
C ARG A 74 8.77 -14.91 -1.10
N ALA A 75 7.96 -15.74 -0.45
CA ALA A 75 6.49 -15.66 -0.50
C ALA A 75 5.93 -14.34 0.03
N ALA A 76 6.58 -13.70 1.01
CA ALA A 76 6.10 -12.44 1.60
C ALA A 76 6.76 -11.19 1.00
N ARG A 77 7.59 -11.33 -0.04
CA ARG A 77 8.32 -10.21 -0.62
C ARG A 77 7.39 -9.41 -1.54
N GLY A 78 7.35 -8.09 -1.39
CA GLY A 78 6.49 -7.21 -2.19
C GLY A 78 5.05 -7.08 -1.68
N LEU A 79 4.59 -7.96 -0.78
CA LEU A 79 3.25 -7.86 -0.20
C LEU A 79 3.12 -6.69 0.79
N HIS A 80 1.96 -6.04 0.82
CA HIS A 80 1.58 -5.10 1.88
C HIS A 80 1.55 -5.83 3.24
N PRO A 81 1.72 -5.15 4.40
CA PRO A 81 1.55 -5.78 5.70
C PRO A 81 0.19 -6.47 5.92
N SER A 82 -0.86 -6.05 5.22
CA SER A 82 -2.17 -6.73 5.22
C SER A 82 -2.16 -8.07 4.47
N GLY A 83 -1.16 -8.30 3.60
CA GLY A 83 -1.02 -9.51 2.81
C GLY A 83 -1.43 -9.39 1.35
N TYR A 84 -2.01 -8.26 0.94
CA TYR A 84 -2.33 -8.00 -0.46
C TYR A 84 -1.08 -7.66 -1.29
N VAL A 85 -1.14 -7.98 -2.58
CA VAL A 85 -0.22 -7.43 -3.58
C VAL A 85 -0.67 -6.01 -3.92
N GLU A 86 0.24 -5.04 -3.81
CA GLU A 86 -0.08 -3.64 -4.11
C GLU A 86 -0.08 -3.41 -5.63
N VAL A 87 -1.17 -2.87 -6.16
CA VAL A 87 -1.28 -2.42 -7.56
C VAL A 87 -1.40 -0.91 -7.58
N LEU A 88 -0.53 -0.25 -8.36
CA LEU A 88 -0.54 1.21 -8.51
C LEU A 88 -1.47 1.61 -9.66
N ILE A 89 -2.53 2.36 -9.34
CA ILE A 89 -3.56 2.76 -10.30
C ILE A 89 -3.50 4.26 -10.61
N ARG A 90 -3.85 4.62 -11.85
CA ARG A 90 -3.97 6.02 -12.30
C ARG A 90 -5.34 6.36 -12.87
N THR A 91 -6.08 5.38 -13.38
CA THR A 91 -7.35 5.56 -14.08
C THR A 91 -8.47 4.69 -13.49
N VAL A 92 -9.71 4.90 -13.92
CA VAL A 92 -10.86 4.09 -13.50
C VAL A 92 -10.79 2.70 -14.12
N ASP A 93 -10.39 2.60 -15.40
CA ASP A 93 -10.28 1.33 -16.12
C ASP A 93 -9.25 0.37 -15.50
N ASP A 94 -8.21 0.92 -14.86
CA ASP A 94 -7.23 0.11 -14.13
C ASP A 94 -7.86 -0.66 -12.96
N VAL A 95 -9.00 -0.19 -12.41
CA VAL A 95 -9.69 -0.83 -11.27
C VAL A 95 -10.28 -2.16 -11.68
N ASP A 96 -10.85 -2.24 -12.89
CA ASP A 96 -11.49 -3.45 -13.41
C ASP A 96 -10.47 -4.57 -13.70
N GLN A 97 -9.19 -4.24 -13.83
CA GLN A 97 -8.11 -5.20 -14.07
C GLN A 97 -7.58 -5.87 -12.79
N VAL A 98 -8.07 -5.47 -11.60
CA VAL A 98 -7.55 -5.91 -10.30
C VAL A 98 -8.40 -7.02 -9.70
N GLU A 99 -7.75 -8.07 -9.19
CA GLU A 99 -8.39 -9.20 -8.50
C GLU A 99 -8.63 -8.87 -7.01
N PRO A 100 -9.88 -8.76 -6.53
CA PRO A 100 -10.20 -8.27 -5.18
C PRO A 100 -9.64 -9.14 -4.04
N GLU A 101 -9.53 -10.46 -4.25
CA GLU A 101 -9.08 -11.38 -3.20
C GLU A 101 -7.58 -11.31 -2.90
N THR A 102 -6.77 -10.95 -3.90
CA THR A 102 -5.30 -11.06 -3.81
C THR A 102 -4.60 -9.71 -3.86
N GLN A 103 -5.23 -8.72 -4.48
CA GLN A 103 -4.65 -7.42 -4.77
C GLN A 103 -5.40 -6.31 -4.04
N ALA A 104 -4.64 -5.27 -3.70
CA ALA A 104 -5.18 -4.03 -3.15
C ALA A 104 -4.64 -2.85 -3.95
N ILE A 105 -5.48 -1.84 -4.10
CA ILE A 105 -5.21 -0.68 -4.94
C ILE A 105 -4.49 0.39 -4.12
N ARG A 106 -3.43 0.96 -4.68
CA ARG A 106 -2.88 2.25 -4.27
C ARG A 106 -3.08 3.25 -5.39
N ILE A 107 -3.83 4.31 -5.11
CA ILE A 107 -4.04 5.39 -6.08
C ILE A 107 -2.77 6.24 -6.14
N ALA A 108 -2.26 6.49 -7.35
CA ALA A 108 -1.07 7.31 -7.55
C ALA A 108 -1.26 8.75 -7.03
N HIS A 109 -0.19 9.36 -6.53
CA HIS A 109 -0.22 10.73 -6.00
C HIS A 109 -0.55 11.79 -7.05
N THR A 110 -0.36 11.49 -8.33
CA THR A 110 -0.63 12.38 -9.45
C THR A 110 -2.12 12.49 -9.79
N VAL A 111 -2.97 11.60 -9.26
CA VAL A 111 -4.42 11.59 -9.55
C VAL A 111 -5.10 12.67 -8.72
N GLY A 112 -5.76 13.61 -9.39
CA GLY A 112 -6.52 14.70 -8.76
C GLY A 112 -7.81 14.24 -8.08
N ALA A 113 -8.40 15.10 -7.26
CA ALA A 113 -9.56 14.77 -6.41
C ALA A 113 -10.76 14.21 -7.20
N ARG A 114 -11.13 14.85 -8.31
CA ARG A 114 -12.26 14.41 -9.17
C ARG A 114 -12.15 12.94 -9.58
N LYS A 115 -11.04 12.56 -10.22
CA LYS A 115 -10.79 11.16 -10.64
C LYS A 115 -10.66 10.21 -9.44
N ARG A 116 -10.20 10.68 -8.28
CA ARG A 116 -10.15 9.85 -7.08
C ARG A 116 -11.54 9.47 -6.59
N ILE A 117 -12.52 10.37 -6.68
CA ILE A 117 -13.91 10.08 -6.30
C ILE A 117 -14.46 8.97 -7.21
N GLU A 118 -14.28 9.11 -8.52
CA GLU A 118 -14.68 8.10 -9.52
C GLU A 118 -14.02 6.73 -9.24
N ILE A 119 -12.70 6.71 -9.03
CA ILE A 119 -11.97 5.47 -8.68
C ILE A 119 -12.47 4.86 -7.37
N MET A 120 -12.77 5.68 -6.36
CA MET A 120 -13.28 5.20 -5.08
C MET A 120 -14.68 4.61 -5.19
N ALA A 121 -15.57 5.23 -5.97
CA ALA A 121 -16.89 4.69 -6.26
C ALA A 121 -16.77 3.32 -6.95
N ARG A 122 -15.98 3.26 -8.03
CA ARG A 122 -15.77 2.01 -8.80
C ARG A 122 -15.13 0.89 -7.98
N ALA A 123 -14.17 1.23 -7.12
CA ALA A 123 -13.52 0.26 -6.23
C ALA A 123 -14.48 -0.28 -5.15
N ARG A 124 -15.44 0.53 -4.68
CA ARG A 124 -16.49 0.05 -3.75
C ARG A 124 -17.43 -0.93 -4.44
N GLU A 125 -17.85 -0.62 -5.66
CA GLU A 125 -18.66 -1.53 -6.49
C GLU A 125 -17.96 -2.87 -6.73
N SER A 126 -16.66 -2.81 -7.06
CA SER A 126 -15.84 -3.99 -7.34
C SER A 126 -15.29 -4.68 -6.08
N GLN A 127 -15.65 -4.20 -4.88
CA GLN A 127 -15.20 -4.69 -3.58
C GLN A 127 -13.66 -4.78 -3.41
N VAL A 128 -12.93 -3.90 -4.10
CA VAL A 128 -11.46 -3.87 -4.04
C VAL A 128 -10.99 -2.95 -2.90
N HIS A 129 -10.02 -3.43 -2.11
CA HIS A 129 -9.48 -2.66 -0.99
C HIS A 129 -8.52 -1.55 -1.44
N ILE A 130 -8.76 -0.31 -0.98
CA ILE A 130 -7.89 0.85 -1.24
C ILE A 130 -6.96 1.10 -0.06
N LEU A 131 -5.65 1.18 -0.31
CA LEU A 131 -4.62 1.38 0.73
C LEU A 131 -4.46 2.84 1.18
N ASN A 132 -4.80 3.80 0.31
CA ASN A 132 -4.69 5.23 0.58
C ASN A 132 -6.02 5.94 0.27
N PRO A 133 -7.11 5.63 1.00
CA PRO A 133 -8.34 6.39 0.89
C PRO A 133 -8.06 7.84 1.31
N ARG A 134 -8.71 8.77 0.63
CA ARG A 134 -8.73 10.17 1.04
C ARG A 134 -10.20 10.52 1.19
N GLU A 135 -10.57 10.99 2.38
CA GLU A 135 -11.87 11.63 2.58
C GLU A 135 -11.88 12.87 1.70
N VAL A 136 -12.78 12.88 0.74
CA VAL A 136 -13.10 14.07 -0.05
C VAL A 136 -14.51 14.38 0.37
N GLU A 137 -14.69 15.48 1.09
CA GLU A 137 -16.01 16.00 1.40
C GLU A 137 -16.72 16.23 0.05
N LYS A 138 -17.90 15.63 -0.12
CA LYS A 138 -18.79 16.03 -1.22
C LYS A 138 -19.00 17.54 -1.06
N PRO A 139 -18.90 18.35 -2.13
CA PRO A 139 -19.29 19.75 -2.02
C PRO A 139 -20.75 19.79 -1.57
N LEU A 140 -21.04 20.58 -0.52
CA LEU A 140 -22.35 20.69 0.12
C LEU A 140 -23.51 20.87 -0.89
N ALA A 141 -23.24 21.50 -2.03
CA ALA A 141 -24.20 21.70 -3.12
C ALA A 141 -24.73 20.41 -3.76
N GLU A 142 -23.96 19.32 -3.80
CA GLU A 142 -24.43 18.02 -4.33
C GLU A 142 -25.29 17.28 -3.29
N GLU A 143 -25.04 17.47 -2.00
CA GLU A 143 -25.90 16.92 -0.93
C GLU A 143 -27.21 17.71 -0.78
N GLU A 144 -27.16 19.04 -0.92
CA GLU A 144 -28.35 19.89 -0.94
C GLU A 144 -29.25 19.58 -2.15
N ALA A 145 -28.65 19.32 -3.33
CA ALA A 145 -29.41 18.92 -4.52
C ALA A 145 -30.01 17.50 -4.40
N GLU A 146 -29.26 16.50 -3.90
CA GLU A 146 -29.81 15.16 -3.63
C GLU A 146 -30.95 15.22 -2.59
N ALA A 147 -30.84 16.10 -1.57
CA ALA A 147 -31.88 16.29 -0.57
C ALA A 147 -33.14 16.96 -1.15
N GLU A 148 -32.98 18.01 -1.96
CA GLU A 148 -34.10 18.71 -2.63
C GLU A 148 -34.84 17.81 -3.64
N GLU A 149 -34.12 16.96 -4.37
CA GLU A 149 -34.73 15.98 -5.29
C GLU A 149 -35.55 14.93 -4.51
N THR A 150 -35.02 14.40 -3.40
CA THR A 150 -35.78 13.44 -2.59
C THR A 150 -37.04 14.03 -1.96
N THR A 151 -37.03 15.30 -1.56
CA THR A 151 -38.21 15.99 -1.02
C THR A 151 -39.28 16.23 -2.09
N ASN A 152 -38.88 16.64 -3.29
CA ASN A 152 -39.82 16.83 -4.40
C ASN A 152 -40.48 15.51 -4.83
N GLU A 153 -39.72 14.40 -4.92
CA GLU A 153 -40.28 13.08 -5.23
C GLU A 153 -41.25 12.56 -4.16
N THR A 154 -41.05 12.93 -2.88
CA THR A 154 -41.98 12.54 -1.81
C THR A 154 -43.26 13.36 -1.82
N GLU A 155 -43.21 14.63 -2.22
CA GLU A 155 -44.38 15.51 -2.38
C GLU A 155 -45.21 15.10 -3.61
N GLU A 156 -44.58 14.82 -4.76
CA GLU A 156 -45.27 14.33 -5.97
C GLU A 156 -45.95 12.97 -5.73
N ALA A 157 -45.31 12.05 -4.99
CA ALA A 157 -45.90 10.76 -4.63
C ALA A 157 -47.06 10.84 -3.60
N GLN A 158 -47.21 11.98 -2.92
CA GLN A 158 -48.35 12.28 -2.04
C GLN A 158 -49.51 12.91 -2.82
N GLU A 159 -49.24 13.76 -3.81
CA GLU A 159 -50.27 14.32 -4.70
C GLU A 159 -50.90 13.29 -5.65
N GLU A 160 -50.16 12.28 -6.10
CA GLU A 160 -50.73 11.20 -6.95
C GLU A 160 -51.62 10.19 -6.19
N LYS A 161 -51.68 10.28 -4.85
CA LYS A 161 -52.49 9.39 -4.00
C LYS A 161 -53.80 10.02 -3.49
N GLU A 162 -54.05 11.30 -3.75
CA GLU A 162 -55.36 11.97 -3.58
C GLU A 162 -56.19 11.94 -4.87
#